data_AF-A0A2H0MUU6-F1
#
_entry.id   AF-A0A2H0MUU6-F1
#
_cell.length_a   1.000
_cell.length_b   1.000
_cell.length_c   1.000
_cell.angle_alpha   90.00
_cell.angle_beta   90.00
_cell.angle_gamma   90.00
#
_symmetry.space_group_name_H-M   'P 1'
#
loop_
_entity.id
_entity.type
_entity.pdbx_description
1 polymer ?
#
loop_
_entity_poly.entity_id
_entity_poly.type
_entity_poly.pdbx_seq_one_letter_code
_entity_poly.pdbx_strand_id
1 'polypeptide(L)'
;MKMIGALLKQLKISCEDTSPLISESMDHRISLGKKLRIKIHLAICGACQCYKTQLDIIKTLARKLGAEDSDLKNEVSLRPELKYKIKHSLKTNS
;
A
#
# COMPACT_ATOMS: atom_id res chain seq x y z
N MET A 1 17.86 -11.81 -24.48
CA MET A 1 17.06 -11.34 -23.31
C MET A 1 17.68 -10.15 -22.54
N LYS A 2 18.92 -9.72 -22.78
CA LYS A 2 19.56 -8.58 -22.06
C LYS A 2 19.05 -7.18 -22.45
N MET A 3 18.58 -7.00 -23.69
CA MET A 3 18.09 -5.70 -24.20
C MET A 3 16.75 -5.26 -23.58
N ILE A 4 15.86 -6.21 -23.26
CA ILE A 4 14.55 -5.92 -22.66
C ILE A 4 14.71 -5.37 -21.24
N GLY A 5 15.65 -5.92 -20.46
CA GLY A 5 15.92 -5.45 -19.09
C GLY A 5 16.42 -4.00 -19.03
N ALA A 6 17.22 -3.58 -20.01
CA ALA A 6 17.70 -2.20 -20.10
C ALA A 6 16.58 -1.21 -20.43
N LEU A 7 15.66 -1.58 -21.33
CA LEU A 7 14.48 -0.77 -21.68
C LEU A 7 13.51 -0.63 -20.50
N LEU A 8 13.27 -1.72 -19.75
CA LEU A 8 12.41 -1.71 -18.55
C LEU A 8 12.98 -0.84 -17.42
N LYS A 9 14.32 -0.75 -17.31
CA LYS A 9 15.01 0.09 -16.34
C LYS A 9 14.84 1.58 -16.65
N GLN A 10 14.88 1.98 -17.91
CA GLN A 10 14.66 3.38 -18.32
C GLN A 10 13.21 3.85 -18.09
N LEU A 11 12.23 2.93 -18.08
CA LEU A 11 10.83 3.23 -17.80
C LEU A 11 10.46 3.11 -16.30
N LYS A 12 11.44 2.88 -15.40
CA LYS A 12 11.22 2.59 -13.97
C LYS A 12 10.20 1.46 -13.73
N ILE A 13 10.31 0.38 -14.51
CA ILE A 13 9.49 -0.84 -14.41
C ILE A 13 10.40 -2.01 -13.98
N SER A 14 11.43 -1.73 -13.18
CA SER A 14 12.27 -2.77 -12.57
C SER A 14 11.60 -3.32 -11.30
N CYS A 15 12.06 -4.46 -10.80
CA CYS A 15 11.57 -5.02 -9.53
C CYS A 15 11.83 -4.06 -8.36
N GLU A 16 13.00 -3.40 -8.35
CA GLU A 16 13.42 -2.44 -7.33
C GLU A 16 12.52 -1.20 -7.29
N ASP A 17 12.11 -0.70 -8.46
CA ASP A 17 11.17 0.42 -8.55
C ASP A 17 9.73 0.00 -8.23
N THR A 18 9.34 -1.22 -8.60
CA THR A 18 7.95 -1.69 -8.53
C THR A 18 7.57 -2.18 -7.13
N SER A 19 8.49 -2.81 -6.40
CA SER A 19 8.24 -3.31 -5.04
C SER A 19 7.70 -2.21 -4.10
N PRO A 20 8.36 -1.03 -3.98
CA PRO A 20 7.86 0.08 -3.17
C PRO A 20 6.48 0.59 -3.63
N LEU A 21 6.24 0.62 -4.96
CA LEU A 21 4.95 1.05 -5.51
C LEU A 21 3.82 0.05 -5.18
N ILE A 22 4.12 -1.25 -5.15
CA ILE A 22 3.16 -2.27 -4.71
C ILE A 22 2.80 -2.02 -3.24
N SER A 23 3.80 -1.81 -2.36
CA SER A 23 3.54 -1.49 -0.94
C SER A 23 2.74 -0.21 -0.78
N GLU A 24 3.14 0.88 -1.46
CA GLU A 24 2.45 2.17 -1.43
C GLU A 24 0.98 2.04 -1.83
N SER A 25 0.69 1.19 -2.83
CA SER A 25 -0.69 0.92 -3.29
C SER A 25 -1.56 0.20 -2.26
N MET A 26 -0.95 -0.42 -1.23
CA MET A 26 -1.67 -1.08 -0.15
C MET A 26 -2.12 -0.09 0.93
N ASP A 27 -1.36 0.98 1.12
CA ASP A 27 -1.56 1.97 2.18
C ASP A 27 -2.51 3.08 1.74
N HIS A 28 -2.38 3.57 0.50
CA HIS A 28 -3.24 4.63 -0.01
C HIS A 28 -3.50 4.52 -1.52
N ARG A 29 -4.37 5.40 -2.02
CA ARG A 29 -4.69 5.46 -3.45
C ARG A 29 -3.54 6.11 -4.22
N ILE A 30 -2.87 5.32 -5.04
CA ILE A 30 -1.83 5.79 -5.97
C ILE A 30 -2.42 6.35 -7.27
N SER A 31 -1.64 7.17 -7.99
CA SER A 31 -2.02 7.70 -9.30
C SER A 31 -2.17 6.62 -10.38
N LEU A 32 -2.96 6.90 -11.42
CA LEU A 32 -3.22 5.96 -12.52
C LEU A 32 -1.93 5.49 -13.22
N GLY A 33 -0.95 6.38 -13.39
CA GLY A 33 0.34 6.03 -13.98
C GLY A 33 1.17 5.07 -13.13
N LYS A 34 1.16 5.22 -11.80
CA LYS A 34 1.79 4.24 -10.88
C LYS A 34 1.07 2.88 -10.97
N LYS A 35 -0.26 2.89 -11.01
CA LYS A 35 -1.07 1.67 -11.13
C LYS A 35 -0.80 0.92 -12.43
N LEU A 36 -0.65 1.63 -13.55
CA LEU A 36 -0.32 1.03 -14.84
C LEU A 36 1.07 0.37 -14.81
N ARG A 37 2.08 1.04 -14.25
CA ARG A 37 3.43 0.47 -14.11
C ARG A 37 3.45 -0.84 -13.32
N ILE A 38 2.74 -0.88 -12.19
CA ILE A 38 2.58 -2.10 -11.39
C ILE A 38 1.95 -3.21 -12.23
N LYS A 39 0.86 -2.93 -12.94
CA LYS A 39 0.17 -3.94 -13.77
C LYS A 39 1.08 -4.53 -14.86
N ILE A 40 1.82 -3.67 -15.58
CA ILE A 40 2.74 -4.10 -16.63
C ILE A 40 3.83 -5.01 -16.05
N HIS A 41 4.46 -4.60 -14.94
CA HIS A 41 5.52 -5.39 -14.33
C HIS A 41 5.02 -6.74 -13.79
N LEU A 42 3.85 -6.74 -13.12
CA LEU A 42 3.26 -7.97 -12.60
C LEU A 42 2.93 -8.96 -13.72
N ALA A 43 2.56 -8.50 -14.92
CA ALA A 43 2.30 -9.38 -16.06
C ALA A 43 3.53 -10.17 -16.54
N ILE A 44 4.75 -9.69 -16.25
CA ILE A 44 6.00 -10.27 -16.75
C ILE A 44 6.91 -10.84 -15.64
N CYS A 45 6.65 -10.53 -14.37
CA CYS A 45 7.50 -10.90 -13.24
C CYS A 45 6.74 -11.69 -12.18
N GLY A 46 6.95 -13.01 -12.16
CA GLY A 46 6.33 -13.90 -11.16
C GLY A 46 6.81 -13.64 -9.72
N ALA A 47 8.06 -13.18 -9.52
CA ALA A 47 8.57 -12.84 -8.19
C ALA A 47 7.79 -11.67 -7.57
N CYS A 48 7.50 -10.63 -8.35
CA CYS A 48 6.69 -9.50 -7.88
C CYS A 48 5.21 -9.87 -7.71
N GLN A 49 4.67 -10.84 -8.47
CA GLN A 49 3.35 -11.41 -8.18
C GLN A 49 3.33 -12.09 -6.81
N CYS A 50 4.32 -12.92 -6.50
CA CYS A 50 4.46 -13.57 -5.20
C CYS A 50 4.57 -12.55 -4.06
N TYR A 51 5.42 -11.54 -4.23
CA TYR A 51 5.56 -10.45 -3.26
C TYR A 51 4.23 -9.73 -2.99
N LYS A 52 3.47 -9.40 -4.03
CA LYS A 52 2.14 -8.80 -3.87
C LYS A 52 1.21 -9.71 -3.06
N THR A 53 1.18 -11.01 -3.35
CA THR A 53 0.36 -11.98 -2.61
C THR A 53 0.75 -12.03 -1.13
N GLN A 54 2.05 -12.00 -0.81
CA GLN A 54 2.52 -11.96 0.58
C GLN A 54 2.02 -10.71 1.31
N LEU A 55 2.09 -9.54 0.68
CA LEU A 55 1.56 -8.29 1.26
C LEU A 55 0.04 -8.36 1.48
N ASP A 56 -0.72 -8.93 0.54
CA ASP A 56 -2.17 -9.10 0.70
C ASP A 56 -2.51 -10.02 1.88
N ILE A 57 -1.71 -11.08 2.10
CA ILE A 57 -1.85 -11.97 3.27
C ILE A 57 -1.59 -11.19 4.56
N ILE A 58 -0.46 -10.47 4.64
CA ILE A 58 -0.11 -9.65 5.82
C ILE A 58 -1.23 -8.65 6.12
N LYS A 59 -1.71 -7.95 5.10
CA LYS A 59 -2.82 -6.98 5.23
C LYS A 59 -4.10 -7.63 5.76
N THR A 60 -4.42 -8.83 5.27
CA THR A 60 -5.62 -9.57 5.69
C THR A 60 -5.49 -10.03 7.15
N LEU A 61 -4.34 -10.59 7.52
CA LEU A 61 -4.06 -11.02 8.89
C LEU A 61 -4.08 -9.84 9.86
N ALA A 62 -3.42 -8.73 9.52
CA ALA A 62 -3.42 -7.51 10.34
C ALA A 62 -4.84 -6.96 10.56
N ARG A 63 -5.69 -6.99 9.52
CA ARG A 63 -7.10 -6.60 9.64
C ARG A 63 -7.90 -7.56 10.51
N LYS A 64 -7.67 -8.86 10.37
CA LYS A 64 -8.35 -9.89 11.15
C LYS A 64 -7.99 -9.78 12.64
N LEU A 65 -6.71 -9.68 12.98
CA LEU A 65 -6.24 -9.47 14.35
C LEU A 65 -6.82 -8.17 14.93
N GLY A 66 -6.78 -7.07 14.17
CA GLY A 66 -7.36 -5.80 14.62
C GLY A 66 -8.88 -5.79 14.77
N ALA A 67 -9.58 -6.75 14.16
CA ALA A 67 -11.02 -6.97 14.29
C ALA A 67 -11.37 -7.97 15.41
N GLU A 68 -10.54 -8.98 15.66
CA GLU A 68 -10.67 -9.87 16.82
C GLU A 68 -10.46 -9.09 18.13
N ASP A 69 -9.50 -8.15 18.14
CA ASP A 69 -9.36 -7.18 19.23
C ASP A 69 -10.51 -6.16 19.30
N SER A 70 -11.41 -6.12 18.29
CA SER A 70 -12.50 -5.14 18.26
C SER A 70 -13.67 -5.46 19.19
N ASP A 71 -13.82 -6.73 19.59
CA ASP A 71 -14.70 -7.11 20.70
C ASP A 71 -14.21 -6.50 22.03
N LEU A 72 -12.90 -6.22 22.15
CA LEU A 72 -12.30 -5.46 23.25
C LEU A 72 -12.25 -3.93 22.99
N LYS A 73 -12.53 -3.44 21.76
CA LYS A 73 -12.47 -2.00 21.39
C LYS A 73 -13.70 -1.17 21.72
N ASN A 74 -14.78 -1.75 22.24
CA ASN A 74 -15.88 -0.91 22.75
C ASN A 74 -15.40 0.08 23.84
N GLU A 75 -14.26 -0.18 24.49
CA GLU A 75 -13.64 0.75 25.45
C GLU A 75 -12.66 1.79 24.85
N VAL A 76 -12.15 1.59 23.62
CA VAL A 76 -11.17 2.52 23.00
C VAL A 76 -11.79 3.26 21.82
N SER A 77 -12.99 3.81 22.03
CA SER A 77 -13.48 4.89 21.17
C SER A 77 -12.72 6.16 21.55
N LEU A 78 -12.01 6.77 20.59
CA LEU A 78 -11.39 8.09 20.77
C LEU A 78 -12.42 9.02 21.42
N ARG A 79 -12.13 9.49 22.64
CA ARG A 79 -13.00 10.45 23.35
C ARG A 79 -13.35 11.59 22.39
N PRO A 80 -14.62 11.99 22.29
CA PRO A 80 -15.09 12.95 21.27
C PRO A 80 -14.26 14.25 21.26
N GLU A 81 -13.79 14.68 22.43
CA GLU A 81 -12.89 15.82 22.65
C GLU A 81 -11.57 15.74 21.85
N LEU A 82 -10.97 14.55 21.73
CA LEU A 82 -9.69 14.35 21.04
C LEU A 82 -9.86 14.39 19.52
N LYS A 83 -11.00 13.89 19.01
CA LYS A 83 -11.33 13.95 17.58
C LYS A 83 -11.46 15.40 17.10
N TYR A 84 -12.05 16.27 17.91
CA TYR A 84 -12.19 17.69 17.58
C TYR A 84 -10.83 18.40 17.49
N LYS A 85 -9.93 18.14 18.46
CA LYS A 85 -8.57 18.71 18.46
C LYS A 85 -7.77 18.32 17.22
N ILE A 86 -7.75 17.02 16.88
CA ILE A 86 -7.04 16.53 15.68
C ILE A 86 -7.62 17.19 14.41
N LYS A 87 -8.95 17.28 14.31
CA LYS A 87 -9.63 17.92 13.16
C LYS A 87 -9.31 19.41 13.04
N HIS A 88 -9.19 20.12 14.17
CA HIS A 88 -8.84 21.54 14.17
C HIS A 88 -7.39 21.76 13.75
N SER A 89 -6.44 21.01 14.31
CA SER A 89 -5.01 21.12 13.96
C SER A 89 -4.70 20.81 12.49
N LEU A 90 -5.46 19.91 11.85
CA LEU A 90 -5.36 19.62 10.42
C LEU A 90 -5.93 20.75 9.55
N LYS A 91 -6.92 21.51 10.05
CA LYS A 91 -7.50 22.66 9.32
C LYS A 91 -6.66 23.93 9.44
N THR A 92 -5.94 24.11 10.55
CA THR A 92 -5.13 25.33 10.78
C THR A 92 -3.74 25.30 10.13
N ASN A 93 -3.28 24.16 9.62
CA ASN A 93 -1.99 23.99 8.94
C ASN A 93 -2.13 23.67 7.44
N SER A 94 -3.28 23.97 6.83
CA SER A 94 -3.54 23.76 5.39
C SER A 94 -3.72 25.07 4.65
#